data_AF-A0A921FI24-F1
#
_entry.id   AF-A0A921FI24-F1
#
_cell.length_a   1.000
_cell.length_b   1.000
_cell.length_c   1.000
_cell.angle_alpha   90.00
_cell.angle_beta   90.00
_cell.angle_gamma   90.00
#
_symmetry.space_group_name_H-M   'P 1'
#
loop_
_entity.id
_entity.type
_entity.pdbx_description
1 polymer ?
#
loop_
_entity_poly.entity_id
_entity_poly.type
_entity_poly.pdbx_seq_one_letter_code
_entity_poly.pdbx_strand_id
1 'polypeptide(L)'
;MEFSIPQEVIDKAVDESIARRHLVPEETLMGRVIGIKEFNKKYVRKSPAWIKKFIFYEFKPDWVENIYPGGGNAYRIHEYAAAHWMEKHRKDIDWEGRI
;
A
#
# COMPACT_ATOMS: atom_id res chain seq x y z
N MET A 1 -26.89 31.80 -24.15
CA MET A 1 -27.38 30.42 -23.98
C MET A 1 -26.41 29.73 -23.04
N GLU A 2 -26.86 29.29 -21.87
CA GLU A 2 -26.12 28.34 -21.05
C GLU A 2 -26.52 26.93 -21.47
N PHE A 3 -25.54 26.10 -21.78
CA PHE A 3 -25.75 24.67 -21.99
C PHE A 3 -25.40 23.97 -20.69
N SER A 4 -26.41 23.43 -19.98
CA SER A 4 -26.14 22.58 -18.83
C SER A 4 -25.97 21.14 -19.30
N ILE A 5 -24.81 20.55 -19.02
CA ILE A 5 -24.62 19.11 -19.22
C ILE A 5 -25.42 18.39 -18.13
N PRO A 6 -26.26 17.38 -18.46
CA PRO A 6 -26.93 16.58 -17.46
C PRO A 6 -25.91 15.89 -16.54
N GLN A 7 -26.15 15.94 -15.23
CA GLN A 7 -25.24 15.36 -14.24
C GLN A 7 -24.95 13.87 -14.51
N GLU A 8 -25.95 13.13 -14.97
CA GLU A 8 -25.84 11.71 -15.34
C GLU A 8 -24.78 11.43 -16.42
N VAL A 9 -24.60 12.37 -17.37
CA VAL A 9 -23.59 12.26 -18.42
C VAL A 9 -22.19 12.46 -17.84
N ILE A 10 -22.06 13.36 -16.86
CA ILE A 10 -20.81 13.64 -16.14
C ILE A 10 -20.43 12.41 -15.31
N ASP A 11 -21.35 11.89 -14.51
CA ASP A 11 -21.09 10.74 -13.63
C ASP A 11 -20.66 9.50 -14.43
N LYS A 12 -21.35 9.22 -15.54
CA LYS A 12 -20.98 8.11 -16.43
C LYS A 12 -19.58 8.30 -17.04
N ALA A 13 -19.24 9.52 -17.48
CA ALA A 13 -17.91 9.79 -18.03
C ALA A 13 -16.80 9.65 -16.98
N VAL A 14 -17.10 9.98 -15.72
CA VAL A 14 -16.21 9.77 -14.57
C VAL A 14 -16.02 8.28 -14.32
N ASP A 15 -17.09 7.49 -14.22
CA ASP A 15 -17.03 6.03 -14.01
C ASP A 15 -16.24 5.32 -15.12
N GLU A 16 -16.47 5.69 -16.37
CA GLU A 16 -15.72 5.16 -17.51
C GLU A 16 -14.24 5.55 -17.46
N SER A 17 -13.92 6.76 -16.98
CA SER A 17 -12.54 7.19 -16.78
C SER A 17 -11.84 6.39 -15.67
N ILE A 18 -12.53 6.18 -14.54
CA ILE A 18 -12.06 5.38 -13.42
C ILE A 18 -11.75 3.95 -13.87
N ALA A 19 -12.70 3.31 -14.56
CA ALA A 19 -12.54 1.95 -15.06
C ALA A 19 -11.39 1.82 -16.08
N ARG A 20 -11.32 2.72 -17.09
CA ARG A 20 -10.28 2.68 -18.13
C ARG A 20 -8.88 2.90 -17.58
N ARG A 21 -8.75 3.72 -16.55
CA ARG A 21 -7.45 4.08 -15.96
C ARG A 21 -7.09 3.24 -14.74
N HIS A 22 -7.93 2.25 -14.40
CA HIS A 22 -7.79 1.43 -13.20
C HIS A 22 -7.61 2.28 -11.92
N LEU A 23 -8.30 3.41 -11.85
CA LEU A 23 -8.31 4.24 -10.66
C LEU A 23 -9.15 3.53 -9.60
N VAL A 24 -8.64 3.48 -8.38
CA VAL A 24 -9.36 2.91 -7.24
C VAL A 24 -9.67 4.08 -6.30
N PRO A 25 -10.93 4.25 -5.85
CA PRO A 25 -11.25 5.27 -4.86
C PRO A 25 -10.36 5.10 -3.63
N GLU A 26 -9.83 6.21 -3.13
CA GLU A 26 -8.93 6.23 -1.98
C GLU A 26 -9.56 5.56 -0.75
N GLU A 27 -10.86 5.79 -0.56
CA GLU A 27 -11.69 5.21 0.50
C GLU A 27 -11.71 3.68 0.49
N THR A 28 -11.59 3.05 -0.69
CA THR A 28 -11.59 1.59 -0.83
C THR A 28 -10.25 0.96 -0.41
N LEU A 29 -9.17 1.75 -0.41
CA LEU A 29 -7.86 1.32 0.07
C LEU A 29 -7.67 1.56 1.56
N MET A 30 -8.42 2.52 2.13
CA MET A 30 -8.47 2.74 3.57
C MET A 30 -9.10 1.52 4.28
N GLY A 31 -8.34 0.92 5.19
CA GLY A 31 -8.77 -0.25 5.96
C GLY A 31 -8.39 -1.61 5.38
N ARG A 32 -7.81 -1.68 4.17
CA ARG A 32 -7.27 -2.96 3.67
C ARG A 32 -6.02 -3.37 4.45
N VAL A 33 -6.10 -4.53 5.07
CA VAL A 33 -4.98 -5.16 5.79
C VAL A 33 -4.45 -6.33 4.97
N ILE A 34 -3.15 -6.32 4.69
CA ILE A 34 -2.45 -7.38 3.96
C ILE A 34 -1.42 -8.08 4.85
N GLY A 35 -1.04 -9.29 4.46
CA GLY A 35 0.03 -10.06 5.11
C GLY A 35 1.41 -9.78 4.51
N ILE A 36 2.47 -10.19 5.22
CA ILE A 36 3.86 -10.00 4.78
C ILE A 36 4.16 -10.62 3.40
N LYS A 37 3.50 -11.72 3.03
CA LYS A 37 3.67 -12.36 1.71
C LYS A 37 3.17 -11.46 0.58
N GLU A 38 2.00 -10.84 0.77
CA GLU A 38 1.40 -9.94 -0.21
C GLU A 38 2.17 -8.62 -0.29
N PHE A 39 2.53 -8.05 0.87
CA PHE A 39 3.39 -6.87 0.96
C PHE A 39 4.72 -7.09 0.22
N ASN A 40 5.35 -8.24 0.42
CA ASN A 40 6.57 -8.60 -0.28
C ASN A 40 6.36 -8.64 -1.80
N LYS A 41 5.31 -9.30 -2.29
CA LYS A 41 5.03 -9.44 -3.71
C LYS A 41 4.82 -8.07 -4.38
N LYS A 42 4.13 -7.15 -3.70
CA LYS A 42 3.77 -5.83 -4.23
C LYS A 42 4.94 -4.83 -4.17
N TYR A 43 5.63 -4.72 -3.04
CA TYR A 43 6.49 -3.56 -2.77
C TYR A 43 7.98 -3.87 -2.66
N VAL A 44 8.38 -5.08 -2.25
CA VAL A 44 9.77 -5.33 -1.83
C VAL A 44 10.50 -6.38 -2.68
N ARG A 45 9.88 -7.54 -2.92
CA ARG A 45 10.47 -8.69 -3.64
C ARG A 45 11.78 -9.22 -3.04
N LYS A 46 11.82 -9.38 -1.70
CA LYS A 46 12.96 -9.93 -0.93
C LYS A 46 12.49 -11.06 0.01
N SER A 47 13.38 -11.62 0.82
CA SER A 47 12.97 -12.63 1.81
C SER A 47 12.16 -11.99 2.97
N PRO A 48 11.25 -12.73 3.62
CA PRO A 48 10.56 -12.22 4.81
C PRO A 48 11.52 -11.78 5.92
N ALA A 49 12.65 -12.48 6.10
CA ALA A 49 13.67 -12.12 7.08
C ALA A 49 14.32 -10.76 6.75
N TRP A 50 14.55 -10.50 5.46
CA TRP A 50 15.08 -9.23 5.00
C TRP A 50 14.09 -8.08 5.26
N ILE A 51 12.80 -8.27 4.95
CA ILE A 51 11.75 -7.26 5.21
C ILE A 51 11.70 -6.91 6.70
N LYS A 52 11.75 -7.93 7.56
CA LYS A 52 11.74 -7.70 9.00
C LYS A 52 12.94 -6.87 9.43
N LYS A 53 14.15 -7.23 9.00
CA LYS A 53 15.38 -6.55 9.41
C LYS A 53 15.44 -5.12 8.88
N PHE A 54 15.33 -4.94 7.57
CA PHE A 54 15.64 -3.68 6.89
C PHE A 54 14.43 -2.75 6.74
N ILE A 55 13.21 -3.21 7.06
CA ILE A 55 12.02 -2.35 7.06
C ILE A 55 11.39 -2.31 8.45
N PHE A 56 10.92 -3.44 8.97
CA PHE A 56 10.09 -3.43 10.18
C PHE A 56 10.88 -3.10 11.45
N TYR A 57 12.07 -3.67 11.63
CA TYR A 57 12.88 -3.48 12.84
C TYR A 57 13.70 -2.19 12.78
N GLU A 58 14.19 -1.84 11.59
CA GLU A 58 14.94 -0.61 11.37
C GLU A 58 14.06 0.62 11.54
N PHE A 59 12.94 0.69 10.80
CA PHE A 59 12.11 1.89 10.75
C PHE A 59 10.94 1.89 11.73
N LYS A 60 10.61 0.73 12.33
CA LYS A 60 9.52 0.55 13.30
C LYS A 60 8.21 1.25 12.86
N PRO A 61 7.70 0.92 11.66
CA PRO A 61 6.56 1.61 11.09
C PRO A 61 5.28 1.44 11.93
N ASP A 62 4.48 2.49 12.00
CA ASP A 62 3.16 2.53 12.63
C ASP A 62 2.07 1.81 11.83
N TRP A 63 2.28 1.59 10.54
CA TRP A 63 1.38 0.86 9.64
C TRP A 63 1.47 -0.67 9.75
N VAL A 64 2.28 -1.20 10.67
CA VAL A 64 2.33 -2.61 11.04
C VAL A 64 1.85 -2.79 12.48
N GLU A 65 0.73 -3.48 12.69
CA GLU A 65 0.11 -3.57 14.02
C GLU A 65 0.98 -4.30 15.07
N ASN A 66 1.83 -5.24 14.63
CA ASN A 66 2.81 -5.89 15.50
C ASN A 66 4.03 -6.33 14.68
N ILE A 67 5.17 -5.67 14.88
CA ILE A 67 6.42 -6.00 14.20
C ILE A 67 7.09 -7.27 14.77
N TYR A 68 6.76 -7.66 16.01
CA TYR A 68 7.24 -8.87 16.68
C TYR A 68 6.10 -9.85 16.98
N PRO A 69 5.46 -10.44 15.95
CA PRO A 69 4.44 -11.44 16.20
C PRO A 69 5.08 -12.68 16.84
N GLY A 70 4.50 -13.11 17.97
CA GLY A 70 4.81 -14.40 18.58
C GLY A 70 4.46 -15.58 17.66
N GLY A 71 4.83 -16.79 18.07
CA GLY A 71 4.56 -18.02 17.30
C GLY A 71 3.06 -18.17 17.01
N GLY A 72 2.67 -18.04 15.74
CA GLY A 72 1.29 -18.22 15.27
C GLY A 72 0.61 -16.95 14.74
N ASN A 73 1.11 -15.75 15.06
CA ASN A 73 0.51 -14.50 14.60
C ASN A 73 1.05 -14.07 13.23
N ALA A 74 0.15 -13.82 12.28
CA ALA A 74 0.51 -13.23 11.00
C ALA A 74 0.72 -11.72 11.13
N TYR A 75 1.62 -11.16 10.31
CA TYR A 75 1.74 -9.71 10.18
C TYR A 75 0.46 -9.11 9.60
N ARG A 76 -0.02 -8.04 10.22
CA ARG A 76 -1.12 -7.20 9.73
C ARG A 76 -0.53 -5.86 9.31
N ILE A 77 -0.63 -5.57 8.03
CA ILE A 77 -0.02 -4.41 7.37
C ILE A 77 -1.14 -3.58 6.75
N HIS A 78 -1.29 -2.33 7.15
CA HIS A 78 -2.26 -1.42 6.54
C HIS A 78 -1.75 -0.97 5.17
N GLU A 79 -2.35 -1.49 4.09
CA GLU A 79 -1.77 -1.42 2.74
C GLU A 79 -1.57 0.02 2.27
N TYR A 80 -2.57 0.88 2.44
CA TYR A 80 -2.50 2.27 1.99
C TYR A 80 -1.33 3.02 2.64
N ALA A 81 -1.23 2.98 3.97
CA ALA A 81 -0.15 3.64 4.70
C ALA A 81 1.22 3.03 4.37
N ALA A 82 1.29 1.71 4.22
CA ALA A 82 2.51 1.02 3.80
C ALA A 82 2.96 1.43 2.39
N ALA A 83 2.03 1.55 1.43
CA ALA A 83 2.32 1.96 0.06
C ALA A 83 2.89 3.38 0.00
N HIS A 84 2.23 4.33 0.67
CA HIS A 84 2.68 5.72 0.74
C HIS A 84 4.05 5.84 1.43
N TRP A 85 4.26 5.08 2.52
CA TRP A 85 5.55 5.04 3.21
C TRP A 85 6.67 4.48 2.32
N MET A 86 6.39 3.38 1.60
CA MET A 86 7.34 2.73 0.70
C MET A 86 7.74 3.63 -0.46
N GLU A 87 6.83 4.44 -1.00
CA GLU A 87 7.14 5.42 -2.05
C GLU A 87 8.08 6.51 -1.52
N LYS A 88 7.76 7.07 -0.34
CA LYS A 88 8.53 8.16 0.27
C LYS A 88 9.93 7.75 0.71
N HIS A 89 10.07 6.58 1.33
CA HIS A 89 11.34 6.12 1.95
C HIS A 89 12.09 5.12 1.08
N ARG A 90 11.70 4.97 -0.20
CA ARG A 90 12.29 3.98 -1.09
C ARG A 90 13.81 4.11 -1.19
N LYS A 91 14.35 5.32 -1.11
CA LYS A 91 15.80 5.57 -1.21
C LYS A 91 16.55 5.36 0.09
N ASP A 92 15.84 5.37 1.21
CA ASP A 92 16.42 5.27 2.56
C ASP A 92 16.62 3.81 2.98
N ILE A 93 15.88 2.88 2.35
CA ILE A 93 16.03 1.44 2.58
C ILE A 93 17.34 0.95 1.97
N ASP A 94 18.15 0.24 2.75
CA ASP A 94 19.30 -0.51 2.24
C ASP A 94 18.84 -1.76 1.47
N TRP A 95 18.58 -1.60 0.16
CA TRP A 95 18.12 -2.65 -0.75
C TRP A 95 19.11 -3.78 -0.99
N GLU A 96 20.41 -3.51 -0.79
CA GLU A 96 21.49 -4.46 -0.98
C GLU A 96 21.67 -5.32 0.28
N GLY A 97 21.23 -4.83 1.43
CA GLY A 97 21.32 -5.52 2.71
C GLY A 97 22.77 -5.74 3.12
N ARG A 98 23.63 -4.75 2.86
CA ARG A 98 25.05 -4.83 3.21
C ARG A 98 25.16 -4.66 4.72
N ILE A 99 25.61 -5.73 5.38
CA ILE A 99 25.88 -5.78 6.82
C ILE A 99 27.33 -5.39 7.04
#